data_AF-T0N428-F1
#
_entry.id   AF-T0N428-F1
#
_cell.length_a   1.000
_cell.length_b   1.000
_cell.length_c   1.000
_cell.angle_alpha   90.00
_cell.angle_beta   90.00
_cell.angle_gamma   90.00
#
_symmetry.space_group_name_H-M   'P 1'
#
loop_
_entity.id
_entity.type
_entity.pdbx_description
1 polymer ?
#
loop_
_entity_poly.entity_id
_entity_poly.type
_entity_poly.pdbx_seq_one_letter_code
_entity_poly.pdbx_strand_id
1 'polypeptide(L)'
;MLVTSYPSPKLILIDLFYNEGYYQVALDYILEYEKEYELTEKLLLLKAKALIISKDFASVITLDSNNKKFSSNVHLKFYKIISLILMDALEAAKNLINTLELESLDNISVKVFNVYLQFINLLTETSVMQISEIENESDYMSIIIEILDILLFTDELDKLKIAVNLLNLINNKFALLELGKLYYKHGYMEVAKNELLRSIKEFGIYDTESLDILKLI
;
A
#
# COMPACT_ATOMS: atom_id res chain seq x y z
N MET A 1 36.18 22.22 -7.18
CA MET A 1 35.34 21.01 -7.35
C MET A 1 33.92 21.51 -7.53
N LEU A 2 33.39 21.47 -8.76
CA LEU A 2 32.04 21.93 -9.05
C LEU A 2 31.05 20.88 -8.53
N VAL A 3 30.37 21.19 -7.43
CA VAL A 3 29.21 20.45 -6.95
C VAL A 3 28.07 20.79 -7.91
N THR A 4 27.82 19.93 -8.89
CA THR A 4 26.64 20.03 -9.74
C THR A 4 25.44 19.55 -8.92
N SER A 5 24.54 20.49 -8.60
CA SER A 5 23.30 20.31 -7.84
C SER A 5 22.19 19.59 -8.62
N TYR A 6 22.55 18.58 -9.42
CA TYR A 6 21.58 17.78 -10.16
C TYR A 6 21.41 16.42 -9.47
N PRO A 7 20.17 15.94 -9.26
CA PRO A 7 19.98 14.57 -8.83
C PRO A 7 20.66 13.64 -9.84
N SER A 8 21.38 12.62 -9.34
CA SER A 8 22.03 11.63 -10.19
C SER A 8 21.03 11.15 -11.26
N PRO A 9 21.40 11.08 -12.56
CA PRO A 9 20.51 10.63 -13.61
C PRO A 9 19.83 9.29 -13.29
N LYS A 10 20.50 8.42 -12.52
CA LYS A 10 19.93 7.17 -12.00
C LYS A 10 18.69 7.41 -11.13
N LEU A 11 18.69 8.43 -10.27
CA LEU A 11 17.54 8.75 -9.41
C LEU A 11 16.32 9.22 -10.21
N ILE A 12 16.55 9.99 -11.28
CA ILE A 12 15.48 10.43 -12.18
C ILE A 12 14.87 9.22 -12.89
N LEU A 13 15.71 8.30 -13.37
CA LEU A 13 15.24 7.07 -14.03
C LEU A 13 14.47 6.16 -13.08
N ILE A 14 14.91 6.00 -11.83
CA ILE A 14 14.20 5.24 -10.80
C ILE A 14 12.79 5.82 -10.61
N ASP A 15 12.69 7.12 -10.36
CA ASP A 15 11.39 7.78 -10.15
C ASP A 15 10.48 7.66 -11.39
N LEU A 16 11.04 7.83 -12.60
CA LEU A 16 10.29 7.73 -13.87
C LEU A 16 9.72 6.32 -14.07
N PHE A 17 10.58 5.28 -14.04
CA PHE A 17 10.14 3.91 -14.28
C PHE A 17 9.14 3.44 -13.22
N TYR A 18 9.32 3.87 -11.97
CA TYR A 18 8.40 3.53 -10.89
C TYR A 18 7.01 4.13 -11.14
N ASN A 19 6.92 5.42 -11.51
CA ASN A 19 5.65 6.10 -11.73
C ASN A 19 4.91 5.59 -12.98
N GLU A 20 5.64 5.12 -13.99
CA GLU A 20 5.08 4.51 -15.20
C GLU A 20 4.73 3.02 -15.02
N GLY A 21 4.90 2.46 -13.82
CA GLY A 21 4.55 1.06 -13.51
C GLY A 21 5.60 0.02 -13.94
N TYR A 22 6.77 0.44 -14.43
CA TYR A 22 7.90 -0.43 -14.74
C TYR A 22 8.71 -0.78 -13.48
N TYR A 23 8.05 -1.41 -12.51
CA TYR A 23 8.60 -1.64 -11.17
C TYR A 23 9.88 -2.48 -11.15
N GLN A 24 9.96 -3.52 -11.99
CA GLN A 24 11.17 -4.35 -12.10
C GLN A 24 12.36 -3.53 -12.63
N VAL A 25 12.13 -2.69 -13.64
CA VAL A 25 13.18 -1.83 -14.20
C VAL A 25 13.63 -0.82 -13.14
N ALA A 26 12.68 -0.20 -12.42
CA ALA A 26 13.00 0.69 -11.32
C ALA A 26 13.85 -0.01 -10.24
N LEU A 27 13.50 -1.26 -9.89
CA LEU A 27 14.26 -2.08 -8.95
C LEU A 27 15.69 -2.35 -9.43
N ASP A 28 15.87 -2.69 -10.70
CA ASP A 28 17.20 -2.93 -11.28
C ASP A 28 18.09 -1.70 -11.14
N TYR A 29 17.57 -0.49 -11.44
CA TYR A 29 18.30 0.76 -11.23
C TYR A 29 18.59 1.06 -9.76
N ILE A 30 17.68 0.74 -8.84
CA ILE A 30 17.93 0.89 -7.40
C ILE A 30 19.07 -0.03 -6.96
N LEU A 31 19.07 -1.29 -7.39
CA LEU A 31 20.11 -2.28 -7.05
C LEU A 31 21.47 -1.88 -7.63
N GLU A 32 21.51 -1.28 -8.82
CA GLU A 32 22.74 -0.70 -9.37
C GLU A 32 23.22 0.52 -8.60
N TYR A 33 22.30 1.40 -8.19
CA TYR A 33 22.63 2.58 -7.39
C TYR A 33 23.21 2.19 -6.02
N GLU A 34 22.64 1.17 -5.38
CA GLU A 34 23.05 0.66 -4.06
C GLU A 34 24.48 0.09 -4.04
N LYS A 35 25.01 -0.37 -5.18
CA LYS A 35 26.40 -0.85 -5.28
C LYS A 35 27.42 0.27 -5.11
N GLU A 36 27.04 1.51 -5.43
CA GLU A 36 27.93 2.67 -5.46
C GLU A 36 27.64 3.65 -4.32
N TYR A 37 26.40 3.67 -3.82
CA TYR A 37 25.91 4.69 -2.88
C TYR A 37 24.99 4.09 -1.83
N GLU A 38 24.97 4.70 -0.64
CA GLU A 38 23.96 4.38 0.37
C GLU A 38 22.56 4.82 -0.08
N LEU A 39 21.56 3.97 0.16
CA LEU A 39 20.17 4.30 -0.14
C LEU A 39 19.64 5.35 0.84
N THR A 40 18.95 6.34 0.30
CA THR A 40 18.10 7.23 1.09
C THR A 40 16.86 6.49 1.57
N GLU A 41 16.21 7.02 2.59
CA GLU A 41 14.95 6.47 3.10
C GLU A 41 13.89 6.32 2.00
N LYS A 42 13.72 7.34 1.16
CA LYS A 42 12.82 7.31 0.00
C LYS A 42 13.12 6.13 -0.93
N LEU A 43 14.40 5.93 -1.29
CA LEU A 43 14.79 4.83 -2.18
C LEU A 43 14.60 3.47 -1.53
N LEU A 44 14.83 3.35 -0.22
CA LEU A 44 14.59 2.12 0.52
C LEU A 44 13.10 1.73 0.51
N LEU A 45 12.20 2.70 0.68
CA LEU A 45 10.76 2.46 0.58
C LEU A 45 10.32 2.12 -0.85
N LEU A 46 10.87 2.80 -1.87
CA LEU A 46 10.62 2.44 -3.27
C LEU A 46 11.11 1.02 -3.59
N LYS A 47 12.29 0.63 -3.08
CA LYS A 47 12.84 -0.73 -3.20
C LYS A 47 11.87 -1.75 -2.59
N ALA A 48 11.38 -1.50 -1.37
CA ALA A 48 10.43 -2.38 -0.71
C ALA A 48 9.15 -2.56 -1.54
N LYS A 49 8.56 -1.47 -2.05
CA LYS A 49 7.37 -1.55 -2.91
C LYS A 49 7.62 -2.34 -4.20
N ALA A 50 8.73 -2.07 -4.88
CA ALA A 50 9.07 -2.77 -6.11
C ALA A 50 9.29 -4.28 -5.89
N LEU A 51 9.90 -4.66 -4.76
CA LEU A 51 10.05 -6.06 -4.36
C LEU A 51 8.70 -6.72 -4.06
N ILE A 52 7.79 -6.03 -3.35
CA ILE A 52 6.42 -6.53 -3.09
C ILE A 52 5.70 -6.81 -4.40
N ILE A 53 5.70 -5.85 -5.34
CA ILE A 53 5.01 -6.01 -6.63
C ILE A 53 5.64 -7.14 -7.45
N SER A 54 6.96 -7.31 -7.34
CA SER A 54 7.70 -8.42 -7.97
C SER A 54 7.56 -9.76 -7.21
N LYS A 55 6.73 -9.80 -6.16
CA LYS A 55 6.47 -10.95 -5.28
C LYS A 55 7.70 -11.49 -4.54
N ASP A 56 8.77 -10.69 -4.41
CA ASP A 56 9.95 -11.03 -3.61
C ASP A 56 9.81 -10.54 -2.17
N PHE A 57 8.85 -11.15 -1.46
CA PHE A 57 8.50 -10.79 -0.09
C PHE A 57 9.63 -11.07 0.90
N ALA A 58 10.41 -12.14 0.67
CA ALA A 58 11.52 -12.53 1.54
C ALA A 58 12.59 -11.43 1.60
N SER A 59 12.96 -10.87 0.45
CA SER A 59 13.91 -9.75 0.39
C SER A 59 13.42 -8.55 1.18
N VAL A 60 12.11 -8.23 1.16
CA VAL A 60 11.53 -7.12 1.94
C VAL A 60 11.73 -7.31 3.45
N ILE A 61 11.57 -8.53 3.96
CA ILE A 61 11.77 -8.83 5.39
C ILE A 61 13.21 -8.53 5.83
N THR A 62 14.17 -8.85 4.96
CA THR A 62 15.60 -8.64 5.19
C THR A 62 16.07 -7.20 4.93
N LEU A 63 15.22 -6.35 4.34
CA LEU A 63 15.58 -4.95 4.11
C LEU A 63 15.76 -4.26 5.46
N ASP A 64 16.96 -3.80 5.72
CA ASP A 64 17.25 -2.94 6.85
C ASP A 64 17.94 -1.67 6.34
N SER A 65 17.73 -0.58 7.06
CA SER A 65 18.49 0.63 6.78
C SER A 65 19.93 0.45 7.26
N ASN A 66 20.89 0.44 6.34
CA ASN A 66 22.31 0.43 6.68
C ASN A 66 22.72 1.63 7.55
N ASN A 67 21.94 2.71 7.50
CA ASN A 67 22.14 3.87 8.33
C ASN A 67 21.27 3.76 9.61
N LYS A 68 21.95 3.63 10.77
CA LYS A 68 21.34 3.56 12.12
C LYS A 68 20.44 4.76 12.47
N LYS A 69 20.48 5.83 11.68
CA LYS A 69 19.56 6.97 11.82
C LYS A 69 18.15 6.68 11.29
N PHE A 70 18.00 5.67 10.43
CA PHE A 70 16.72 5.24 9.85
C PHE A 70 16.23 3.90 10.39
N SER A 71 16.91 3.28 11.36
CA SER A 71 16.53 1.98 11.93
C SER A 71 15.17 2.01 12.66
N SER A 72 14.54 3.18 12.73
CA SER A 72 13.20 3.44 13.22
C SER A 72 12.19 3.73 12.10
N ASN A 73 12.44 3.37 10.84
CA ASN A 73 11.49 3.63 9.76
C ASN A 73 10.24 2.75 9.91
N VAL A 74 9.20 3.34 10.49
CA VAL A 74 7.90 2.72 10.73
C VAL A 74 7.24 2.28 9.42
N HIS A 75 7.38 3.06 8.33
CA HIS A 75 6.82 2.70 7.03
C HIS A 75 7.44 1.41 6.46
N LEU A 76 8.76 1.24 6.61
CA LEU A 76 9.40 -0.01 6.21
C LEU A 76 8.87 -1.21 7.01
N LYS A 77 8.61 -1.04 8.31
CA LYS A 77 7.99 -2.09 9.13
C LYS A 77 6.60 -2.49 8.60
N PHE A 78 5.79 -1.54 8.13
CA PHE A 78 4.50 -1.88 7.49
C PHE A 78 4.68 -2.66 6.18
N TYR A 79 5.69 -2.34 5.36
CA TYR A 79 6.02 -3.16 4.18
C TYR A 79 6.51 -4.56 4.55
N LYS A 80 7.22 -4.71 5.67
CA LYS A 80 7.54 -6.04 6.21
C LYS A 80 6.28 -6.77 6.69
N ILE A 81 5.36 -6.10 7.38
CA ILE A 81 4.10 -6.69 7.84
C ILE A 81 3.27 -7.20 6.67
N ILE A 82 3.02 -6.40 5.62
CA ILE A 82 2.26 -6.88 4.45
C ILE A 82 2.98 -8.04 3.76
N SER A 83 4.31 -8.00 3.67
CA SER A 83 5.09 -9.10 3.08
C SER A 83 4.94 -10.41 3.89
N LEU A 84 4.92 -10.34 5.23
CA LEU A 84 4.64 -11.50 6.08
C LEU A 84 3.22 -12.04 5.86
N ILE A 85 2.23 -11.14 5.72
CA ILE A 85 0.84 -11.53 5.41
C ILE A 85 0.79 -12.26 4.06
N LEU A 86 1.44 -11.71 3.02
CA LEU A 86 1.50 -12.29 1.67
C LEU A 86 2.21 -13.66 1.66
N MET A 87 3.12 -13.90 2.61
CA MET A 87 3.79 -15.19 2.83
C MET A 87 3.02 -16.16 3.76
N ASP A 88 1.78 -15.84 4.14
CA ASP A 88 0.96 -16.58 5.11
C ASP A 88 1.60 -16.72 6.51
N ALA A 89 2.57 -15.87 6.83
CA ALA A 89 3.26 -15.83 8.12
C ALA A 89 2.53 -14.91 9.13
N LEU A 90 1.23 -15.14 9.34
CA LEU A 90 0.35 -14.26 10.13
C LEU A 90 0.81 -14.06 11.58
N GLU A 91 1.32 -15.10 12.25
CA GLU A 91 1.86 -14.97 13.60
C GLU A 91 3.10 -14.06 13.65
N ALA A 92 3.97 -14.14 12.64
CA ALA A 92 5.11 -13.24 12.54
C ALA A 92 4.66 -11.79 12.27
N ALA A 93 3.66 -11.59 11.40
CA ALA A 93 3.07 -10.28 11.13
C ALA A 93 2.48 -9.67 12.42
N LYS A 94 1.73 -10.47 13.18
CA LYS A 94 1.14 -10.09 14.47
C LYS A 94 2.19 -9.76 15.53
N ASN A 95 3.27 -10.54 15.60
CA ASN A 95 4.36 -10.24 16.52
C ASN A 95 5.05 -8.92 16.14
N LEU A 96 5.31 -8.69 14.85
CA LEU A 96 5.97 -7.48 14.37
C LEU A 96 5.13 -6.23 14.64
N ILE A 97 3.81 -6.24 14.35
CA ILE A 97 2.95 -5.08 14.60
C ILE A 97 2.89 -4.75 16.10
N ASN A 98 2.89 -5.75 16.98
CA ASN A 98 2.89 -5.56 18.44
C ASN A 98 4.20 -4.99 18.99
N THR A 99 5.28 -4.98 18.20
CA THR A 99 6.54 -4.31 18.59
C THR A 99 6.53 -2.80 18.33
N LEU A 100 5.49 -2.27 17.68
CA LEU A 100 5.39 -0.84 17.39
C LEU A 100 4.97 -0.06 18.63
N GLU A 101 5.81 0.90 19.03
CA GLU A 101 5.54 1.78 20.17
C GLU A 101 4.62 2.93 19.73
N LEU A 102 3.31 2.80 19.98
CA LEU A 102 2.29 3.76 19.53
C LEU A 102 2.58 5.21 19.92
N GLU A 103 3.14 5.43 21.12
CA GLU A 103 3.47 6.78 21.62
C GLU A 103 4.58 7.47 20.82
N SER A 104 5.38 6.70 20.07
CA SER A 104 6.46 7.21 19.21
C SER A 104 6.00 7.52 17.78
N LEU A 105 4.78 7.14 17.42
CA LEU A 105 4.25 7.28 16.07
C LEU A 105 3.67 8.67 15.84
N ASP A 106 3.89 9.20 14.63
CA ASP A 106 3.11 10.34 14.16
C ASP A 106 1.65 9.93 13.88
N ASN A 107 0.77 10.92 13.72
CA ASN A 107 -0.66 10.70 13.54
C ASN A 107 -0.95 9.78 12.33
N ILE A 108 -0.24 9.97 11.22
CA ILE A 108 -0.45 9.16 10.01
C ILE A 108 -0.04 7.71 10.27
N SER A 109 1.10 7.49 10.91
CA SER A 109 1.62 6.16 11.27
C SER A 109 0.70 5.42 12.24
N VAL A 110 0.04 6.13 13.16
CA VAL A 110 -1.01 5.55 14.02
C VAL A 110 -2.19 5.06 13.19
N LYS A 111 -2.61 5.81 12.17
CA LYS A 111 -3.69 5.37 11.27
C LYS A 111 -3.29 4.13 10.47
N VAL A 112 -2.06 4.10 9.95
CA VAL A 112 -1.52 2.93 9.26
C VAL A 112 -1.50 1.72 10.19
N PHE A 113 -1.01 1.89 11.42
CA PHE A 113 -1.05 0.86 12.45
C PHE A 113 -2.45 0.31 12.66
N ASN A 114 -3.46 1.18 12.86
CA ASN A 114 -4.83 0.76 13.12
C ASN A 114 -5.40 -0.08 11.98
N VAL A 115 -5.18 0.33 10.73
CA VAL A 115 -5.65 -0.43 9.55
C VAL A 115 -4.97 -1.80 9.48
N TYR A 116 -3.65 -1.85 9.62
CA TYR A 116 -2.91 -3.10 9.56
C TYR A 116 -3.28 -4.05 10.70
N LEU A 117 -3.54 -3.53 11.90
CA LEU A 117 -4.00 -4.32 13.03
C LEU A 117 -5.37 -4.95 12.73
N GLN A 118 -6.32 -4.17 12.23
CA GLN A 118 -7.63 -4.71 11.85
C GLN A 118 -7.55 -5.69 10.68
N PHE A 119 -6.61 -5.49 9.76
CA PHE A 119 -6.40 -6.43 8.67
C PHE A 119 -5.91 -7.79 9.18
N ILE A 120 -4.93 -7.79 10.08
CA ILE A 120 -4.47 -9.02 10.75
C ILE A 120 -5.63 -9.66 11.53
N ASN A 121 -6.46 -8.87 12.21
CA ASN A 121 -7.59 -9.40 12.95
C ASN A 121 -8.63 -10.08 12.05
N LEU A 122 -8.96 -9.47 10.89
CA LEU A 122 -9.83 -10.05 9.87
C LEU A 122 -9.29 -11.38 9.36
N LEU A 123 -7.98 -11.46 9.07
CA LEU A 123 -7.33 -12.68 8.57
C LEU A 123 -7.21 -13.79 9.61
N THR A 124 -7.22 -13.44 10.90
CA THR A 124 -7.09 -14.38 12.01
C THR A 124 -8.43 -14.69 12.69
N GLU A 125 -9.54 -14.21 12.10
CA GLU A 125 -10.90 -14.35 12.64
C GLU A 125 -11.04 -13.88 14.10
N THR A 126 -10.24 -12.90 14.49
CA THR A 126 -10.33 -12.27 15.82
C THR A 126 -11.26 -11.06 15.77
N SER A 127 -11.67 -10.56 16.95
CA SER A 127 -12.59 -9.43 17.03
C SER A 127 -12.02 -8.20 16.32
N VAL A 128 -12.78 -7.67 15.37
CA VAL A 128 -12.49 -6.40 14.72
C VAL A 128 -13.10 -5.24 15.49
N MET A 129 -12.48 -4.07 15.39
CA MET A 129 -12.95 -2.81 15.96
C MET A 129 -13.16 -1.81 14.84
N GLN A 130 -14.15 -0.93 15.02
CA GLN A 130 -14.32 0.23 14.15
C GLN A 130 -13.06 1.11 14.22
N ILE A 131 -12.54 1.51 13.06
CA ILE A 131 -11.29 2.28 12.94
C ILE A 131 -11.56 3.78 13.09
N SER A 132 -12.64 4.26 12.48
CA SER A 132 -13.06 5.66 12.58
C SER A 132 -14.57 5.81 12.46
N GLU A 133 -15.13 6.66 13.31
CA GLU A 133 -16.53 7.14 13.21
C GLU A 133 -16.62 8.46 12.44
N ILE A 134 -15.48 9.14 12.21
CA ILE A 134 -15.42 10.42 11.53
C ILE A 134 -15.78 10.20 10.05
N GLU A 135 -16.79 10.93 9.59
CA GLU A 135 -17.27 10.81 8.22
C GLU A 135 -16.19 11.25 7.22
N ASN A 136 -15.93 10.41 6.22
CA ASN A 136 -15.08 10.69 5.05
C ASN A 136 -13.63 11.04 5.36
N GLU A 137 -13.07 10.43 6.42
CA GLU A 137 -11.65 10.57 6.70
C GLU A 137 -10.80 9.91 5.60
N SER A 138 -10.09 10.75 4.82
CA SER A 138 -9.39 10.34 3.61
C SER A 138 -8.16 9.47 3.87
N ASP A 139 -7.50 9.66 5.01
CA ASP A 139 -6.24 8.96 5.32
C ASP A 139 -6.47 7.46 5.47
N TYR A 140 -7.49 7.06 6.23
CA TYR A 140 -7.82 5.64 6.39
C TYR A 140 -8.24 5.00 5.06
N MET A 141 -9.03 5.70 4.25
CA MET A 141 -9.40 5.23 2.92
C MET A 141 -8.15 4.97 2.07
N SER A 142 -7.23 5.94 2.03
CA SER A 142 -6.00 5.85 1.23
C SER A 142 -5.14 4.65 1.64
N ILE A 143 -5.01 4.39 2.94
CA ILE A 143 -4.24 3.25 3.47
C ILE A 143 -4.91 1.92 3.11
N ILE A 144 -6.24 1.83 3.24
CA ILE A 144 -6.99 0.62 2.87
C ILE A 144 -6.86 0.35 1.38
N ILE A 145 -7.02 1.38 0.53
CA ILE A 145 -6.86 1.25 -0.91
C ILE A 145 -5.44 0.82 -1.28
N GLU A 146 -4.39 1.31 -0.61
CA GLU A 146 -3.00 0.82 -0.83
C GLU A 146 -2.87 -0.67 -0.54
N ILE A 147 -3.47 -1.19 0.54
CA ILE A 147 -3.48 -2.63 0.84
C ILE A 147 -4.21 -3.42 -0.26
N LEU A 148 -5.38 -2.96 -0.69
CA LEU A 148 -6.16 -3.62 -1.74
C LEU A 148 -5.41 -3.60 -3.10
N ASP A 149 -4.74 -2.49 -3.42
CA ASP A 149 -3.92 -2.33 -4.62
C ASP A 149 -2.76 -3.33 -4.62
N ILE A 150 -2.06 -3.49 -3.48
CA ILE A 150 -1.00 -4.50 -3.31
C ILE A 150 -1.55 -5.91 -3.56
N LEU A 151 -2.67 -6.27 -2.92
CA LEU A 151 -3.27 -7.61 -3.05
C LEU A 151 -3.71 -7.92 -4.48
N LEU A 152 -4.21 -6.91 -5.21
CA LEU A 152 -4.53 -7.03 -6.64
C LEU A 152 -3.27 -7.22 -7.49
N PHE A 153 -2.22 -6.42 -7.27
CA PHE A 153 -0.93 -6.57 -7.96
C PHE A 153 -0.29 -7.94 -7.73
N THR A 154 -0.48 -8.53 -6.54
CA THR A 154 0.11 -9.82 -6.19
C THR A 154 -0.79 -11.02 -6.51
N ASP A 155 -1.98 -10.80 -7.08
CA ASP A 155 -3.00 -11.83 -7.36
C ASP A 155 -3.51 -12.58 -6.10
N GLU A 156 -3.49 -11.93 -4.93
CA GLU A 156 -3.87 -12.53 -3.64
C GLU A 156 -5.37 -12.41 -3.39
N LEU A 157 -6.17 -13.02 -4.27
CA LEU A 157 -7.62 -12.81 -4.34
C LEU A 157 -8.39 -13.25 -3.09
N ASP A 158 -7.94 -14.28 -2.38
CA ASP A 158 -8.62 -14.73 -1.17
C ASP A 158 -8.38 -13.78 0.01
N LYS A 159 -7.16 -13.26 0.15
CA LYS A 159 -6.84 -12.19 1.11
C LYS A 159 -7.54 -10.90 0.72
N LEU A 160 -7.66 -10.59 -0.58
CA LEU A 160 -8.39 -9.43 -1.09
C LEU A 160 -9.86 -9.45 -0.66
N LYS A 161 -10.56 -10.58 -0.82
CA LYS A 161 -11.97 -10.72 -0.39
C LYS A 161 -12.15 -10.40 1.10
N ILE A 162 -11.18 -10.82 1.93
CA ILE A 162 -11.19 -10.53 3.37
C ILE A 162 -10.88 -9.05 3.61
N ALA A 163 -9.84 -8.51 2.96
CA ALA A 163 -9.36 -7.15 3.12
C ALA A 163 -10.39 -6.09 2.73
N VAL A 164 -11.26 -6.35 1.75
CA VAL A 164 -12.36 -5.44 1.37
C VAL A 164 -13.25 -5.09 2.58
N ASN A 165 -13.36 -5.98 3.58
CA ASN A 165 -14.12 -5.70 4.80
C ASN A 165 -13.49 -4.59 5.68
N LEU A 166 -12.24 -4.19 5.45
CA LEU A 166 -11.66 -3.00 6.09
C LEU A 166 -12.46 -1.74 5.77
N LEU A 167 -13.04 -1.64 4.57
CA LEU A 167 -13.88 -0.51 4.17
C LEU A 167 -15.14 -0.38 5.03
N ASN A 168 -15.62 -1.49 5.61
CA ASN A 168 -16.77 -1.49 6.52
C ASN A 168 -16.40 -0.99 7.93
N LEU A 169 -15.10 -0.88 8.25
CA LEU A 169 -14.61 -0.40 9.55
C LEU A 169 -14.42 1.12 9.60
N ILE A 170 -14.71 1.82 8.50
CA ILE A 170 -14.62 3.28 8.39
C ILE A 170 -15.95 3.85 7.92
N ASN A 171 -16.31 5.03 8.42
CA ASN A 171 -17.49 5.75 7.96
C ASN A 171 -17.16 6.60 6.71
N ASN A 172 -17.09 5.99 5.53
CA ASN A 172 -16.70 6.70 4.32
C ASN A 172 -17.58 6.31 3.11
N LYS A 173 -18.43 7.25 2.66
CA LYS A 173 -19.37 7.02 1.55
C LYS A 173 -18.69 6.91 0.18
N PHE A 174 -17.41 7.27 0.06
CA PHE A 174 -16.64 7.14 -1.18
C PHE A 174 -16.03 5.74 -1.37
N ALA A 175 -16.20 4.81 -0.41
CA ALA A 175 -15.63 3.46 -0.47
C ALA A 175 -15.90 2.73 -1.79
N LEU A 176 -17.15 2.72 -2.24
CA LEU A 176 -17.54 2.03 -3.48
C LEU A 176 -16.97 2.70 -4.74
N LEU A 177 -16.83 4.03 -4.72
CA LEU A 177 -16.25 4.78 -5.83
C LEU A 177 -14.77 4.40 -6.00
N GLU A 178 -14.00 4.50 -4.93
CA GLU A 178 -12.56 4.20 -4.93
C GLU A 178 -12.30 2.73 -5.24
N LEU A 179 -13.11 1.82 -4.70
CA LEU A 179 -13.01 0.39 -5.00
C LEU A 179 -13.28 0.09 -6.49
N GLY A 180 -14.29 0.74 -7.08
CA GLY A 180 -14.60 0.60 -8.50
C GLY A 180 -13.46 1.07 -9.41
N LYS A 181 -12.86 2.23 -9.10
CA LYS A 181 -11.68 2.74 -9.82
C LYS A 181 -10.47 1.80 -9.68
N LEU A 182 -10.24 1.29 -8.48
CA LEU A 182 -9.16 0.36 -8.22
C LEU A 182 -9.31 -0.92 -9.04
N TYR A 183 -10.50 -1.52 -9.09
CA TYR A 183 -10.75 -2.69 -9.93
C TYR A 183 -10.54 -2.41 -11.42
N TYR A 184 -10.94 -1.23 -11.90
CA TYR A 184 -10.72 -0.83 -13.29
C TYR A 184 -9.23 -0.74 -13.63
N LYS A 185 -8.43 -0.10 -12.75
CA LYS A 185 -6.97 0.02 -12.90
C LYS A 185 -6.30 -1.34 -13.09
N HIS A 186 -6.83 -2.39 -12.46
CA HIS A 186 -6.32 -3.77 -12.54
C HIS A 186 -7.01 -4.64 -13.59
N GLY A 187 -7.89 -4.07 -14.42
CA GLY A 187 -8.55 -4.78 -15.52
C GLY A 187 -9.76 -5.63 -15.13
N TYR A 188 -10.26 -5.53 -13.88
CA TYR A 188 -11.46 -6.23 -13.40
C TYR A 188 -12.74 -5.47 -13.82
N MET A 189 -12.96 -5.36 -15.13
CA MET A 189 -13.95 -4.46 -15.74
C MET A 189 -15.38 -4.64 -15.21
N GLU A 190 -15.89 -5.88 -15.16
CA GLU A 190 -17.26 -6.14 -14.67
C GLU A 190 -17.43 -5.81 -13.19
N VAL A 191 -16.42 -6.11 -12.37
CA VAL A 191 -16.45 -5.80 -10.94
C VAL A 191 -16.39 -4.28 -10.73
N ALA A 192 -15.51 -3.59 -11.45
CA ALA A 192 -15.41 -2.14 -11.44
C ALA A 192 -16.75 -1.47 -11.78
N LYS A 193 -17.37 -1.89 -12.89
CA LYS A 193 -18.68 -1.39 -13.33
C LYS A 193 -19.74 -1.56 -12.26
N ASN A 194 -19.81 -2.74 -11.62
CA ASN A 194 -20.77 -3.01 -10.57
C ASN A 194 -20.58 -2.09 -9.36
N GLU A 195 -19.35 -1.92 -8.87
CA GLU A 195 -19.10 -1.06 -7.71
C GLU A 195 -19.34 0.43 -8.00
N LEU A 196 -18.96 0.91 -9.19
CA LEU A 196 -19.24 2.30 -9.61
C LEU A 196 -20.75 2.57 -9.71
N LEU A 197 -21.51 1.64 -10.31
CA LEU A 197 -22.96 1.77 -10.39
C LEU A 197 -23.62 1.69 -9.01
N ARG A 198 -23.09 0.89 -8.09
CA ARG A 198 -23.56 0.86 -6.70
C ARG A 198 -23.26 2.15 -5.96
N SER A 199 -22.08 2.74 -6.13
CA SER A 199 -21.75 4.06 -5.55
C SER A 199 -22.76 5.13 -5.96
N ILE A 200 -23.13 5.17 -7.25
CA ILE A 200 -24.15 6.09 -7.77
C ILE A 200 -25.53 5.79 -7.18
N LYS A 201 -25.95 4.51 -7.17
CA LYS A 201 -27.30 4.12 -6.76
C LYS A 201 -27.54 4.25 -5.26
N GLU A 202 -26.58 3.81 -4.45
CA GLU A 202 -26.69 3.72 -3.00
C GLU A 202 -26.37 5.06 -2.32
N PHE A 203 -25.40 5.83 -2.86
CA PHE A 203 -24.89 7.05 -2.21
C PHE A 203 -24.98 8.31 -3.07
N GLY A 204 -25.34 8.20 -4.35
CA GLY A 204 -25.35 9.34 -5.27
C GLY A 204 -23.95 9.88 -5.57
N ILE A 205 -22.90 9.08 -5.37
CA ILE A 205 -21.50 9.50 -5.50
C ILE A 205 -20.94 9.06 -6.85
N TYR A 206 -20.29 10.00 -7.53
CA TYR A 206 -19.56 9.81 -8.78
C TYR A 206 -18.68 11.03 -9.03
N ASP A 207 -17.77 10.89 -10.00
CA ASP A 207 -16.90 11.95 -10.50
C ASP A 207 -16.64 11.76 -12.00
N THR A 208 -15.86 12.65 -12.59
CA THR A 208 -15.56 12.61 -14.03
C THR A 208 -14.87 11.30 -14.43
N GLU A 209 -13.90 10.85 -13.64
CA GLU A 209 -13.14 9.63 -13.91
C GLU A 209 -14.05 8.39 -13.91
N SER A 210 -14.88 8.22 -12.89
CA SER A 210 -15.81 7.08 -12.81
C SER A 210 -16.85 7.07 -13.93
N LEU A 211 -17.35 8.23 -14.33
CA LEU A 211 -18.25 8.32 -15.49
C LEU A 211 -17.54 7.97 -16.80
N ASP A 212 -16.27 8.33 -16.96
CA ASP A 212 -15.48 7.99 -18.14
C ASP A 212 -15.15 6.50 -18.17
N ILE A 213 -14.81 5.90 -17.03
CA ILE A 213 -14.67 4.44 -16.89
C ILE A 213 -15.96 3.73 -17.32
N LEU A 214 -17.13 4.16 -16.83
CA LEU A 214 -18.42 3.55 -17.18
C LEU A 214 -18.80 3.68 -18.66
N LYS A 215 -18.24 4.65 -19.40
CA LYS A 215 -18.44 4.75 -20.86
C LYS A 215 -17.57 3.76 -21.64
N LEU A 216 -16.45 3.34 -21.05
CA LEU A 216 -15.49 2.42 -21.67
C LEU A 216 -15.86 0.95 -21.46
N ILE A 217 -16.74 0.65 -20.49
CA ILE A 217 -17.18 -0.72 -20.11
C ILE A 217 -18.67 -0.95 -20.36
#